data_AF-A0A943SKQ3-F1
#
_entry.id   AF-A0A943SKQ3-F1
#
_cell.length_a   1.000
_cell.length_b   1.000
_cell.length_c   1.000
_cell.angle_alpha   90.00
_cell.angle_beta   90.00
_cell.angle_gamma   90.00
#
_symmetry.space_group_name_H-M   'P 1'
#
loop_
_entity.id
_entity.type
_entity.pdbx_description
1 polymer ?
#
loop_
_entity_poly.entity_id
_entity_poly.type
_entity_poly.pdbx_seq_one_letter_code
_entity_poly.pdbx_strand_id
1 'polypeptide(L)' 'MAISDKEVEKNMSSFEIDQELRGMKLPRTIRFPEPLFEKLSALAQQNNISFNLFVLQCCRFALEHMMDQDKEK' A
#
# COMPACT_ATOMS: atom_id res chain seq x y z
N MET A 1 28.37 11.80 -15.66
CA MET A 1 28.67 10.55 -14.94
C MET A 1 29.31 10.93 -13.61
N ALA A 2 28.50 10.99 -12.54
CA ALA A 2 28.91 10.93 -11.13
C ALA A 2 27.63 10.98 -10.29
N ILE A 3 27.29 9.86 -9.66
CA ILE A 3 26.32 9.77 -8.56
C ILE A 3 27.11 10.03 -7.29
N SER A 4 26.56 10.85 -6.39
CA SER A 4 26.94 10.93 -4.97
C SER A 4 25.66 11.38 -4.27
N ASP A 5 24.78 10.44 -3.90
CA ASP A 5 24.82 9.75 -2.61
C ASP A 5 25.31 10.64 -1.48
N LYS A 6 24.33 11.26 -0.79
CA LYS A 6 24.16 11.36 0.67
C LYS A 6 23.44 12.65 1.01
N GLU A 7 22.22 12.56 1.52
CA GLU A 7 21.85 12.96 2.89
C GLU A 7 20.34 12.64 3.06
N VAL A 8 19.98 11.49 3.64
CA VAL A 8 19.81 11.24 5.09
C VAL A 8 18.40 11.61 5.57
N GLU A 9 17.77 10.60 6.19
CA GLU A 9 16.62 10.66 7.10
C GLU A 9 15.35 11.37 6.63
N LYS A 10 14.36 10.57 6.21
CA LYS A 10 12.96 10.92 6.50
C LYS A 10 12.30 9.80 7.31
N ASN A 11 12.37 10.00 8.62
CA ASN A 11 11.64 9.40 9.73
C ASN A 11 10.61 8.31 9.41
N MET A 12 10.95 7.14 9.94
CA MET A 12 10.08 6.10 10.47
C MET A 12 9.12 6.69 11.54
N SER A 13 7.86 7.03 11.21
CA SER A 13 6.72 7.08 12.16
C SER A 13 5.37 7.58 11.60
N SER A 14 4.99 7.36 10.33
CA SER A 14 3.58 7.56 9.93
C SER A 14 3.22 6.87 8.62
N PHE A 15 2.04 6.26 8.57
CA PHE A 15 1.44 5.81 7.31
C PHE A 15 0.99 7.06 6.54
N GLU A 16 1.83 7.55 5.63
CA GLU A 16 1.51 8.69 4.77
C GLU A 16 0.70 8.21 3.55
N ILE A 17 -0.51 8.77 3.38
CA ILE A 17 -1.38 8.49 2.24
C ILE A 17 -0.76 9.13 1.00
N ASP A 18 -0.09 8.32 0.19
CA ASP A 18 0.54 8.76 -1.05
C ASP A 18 -0.50 8.96 -2.17
N GLN A 19 -0.42 10.11 -2.81
CA GLN A 19 -1.39 10.65 -3.76
C GLN A 19 -1.13 10.15 -5.21
N GLU A 20 0.01 9.50 -5.46
CA GLU A 20 0.44 9.03 -6.79
C GLU A 20 -0.46 7.94 -7.39
N LEU A 21 -1.27 7.26 -6.57
CA LEU A 21 -2.18 6.19 -7.02
C LEU A 21 -3.49 6.71 -7.65
N ARG A 22 -3.75 8.03 -7.65
CA ARG A 22 -4.98 8.62 -8.22
C ARG A 22 -5.11 8.46 -9.75
N GLY A 23 -4.05 8.05 -10.45
CA GLY A 23 -4.02 7.98 -11.92
C GLY A 23 -4.42 6.64 -12.55
N MET A 24 -4.50 5.55 -11.77
CA MET A 24 -4.77 4.22 -12.33
C MET A 24 -6.28 4.00 -12.54
N LYS A 25 -6.73 4.07 -13.79
CA LYS A 25 -8.15 4.11 -14.19
C LYS A 25 -8.72 2.78 -14.70
N LEU A 26 -7.93 1.70 -14.77
CA LEU A 26 -8.39 0.44 -15.33
C LEU A 26 -9.08 -0.40 -14.25
N PRO A 27 -10.42 -0.56 -14.27
CA PRO A 27 -11.11 -1.34 -13.26
C PRO A 27 -10.67 -2.81 -13.29
N ARG A 28 -10.57 -3.39 -12.09
CA ARG A 28 -10.29 -4.81 -11.86
C ARG A 28 -11.28 -5.34 -10.82
N THR A 29 -11.84 -6.52 -11.09
CA THR A 29 -12.75 -7.20 -10.17
C THR A 29 -11.98 -8.19 -9.33
N ILE A 30 -12.04 -8.06 -8.01
CA ILE A 30 -11.47 -8.99 -7.03
C ILE A 30 -12.63 -9.55 -6.20
N ARG A 31 -12.66 -10.86 -5.98
CA ARG A 31 -13.68 -11.52 -5.15
C ARG A 31 -13.14 -11.68 -3.73
N PHE A 32 -13.96 -11.31 -2.75
CA PHE A 32 -13.67 -11.47 -1.33
C PHE A 32 -14.73 -12.38 -0.69
N PRO A 33 -14.34 -13.22 0.30
CA PRO A 33 -15.31 -13.77 1.24
C PRO A 33 -16.06 -12.63 1.94
N GLU A 34 -17.37 -12.77 2.10
CA GLU A 34 -18.23 -11.71 2.64
C GLU A 34 -17.77 -11.19 4.02
N PRO A 35 -17.42 -12.05 5.01
CA PRO A 35 -16.94 -11.55 6.31
C PRO A 35 -15.64 -10.75 6.21
N LEU A 36 -14.78 -11.07 5.23
CA LEU A 36 -13.54 -10.33 5.01
C LEU A 36 -13.84 -8.98 4.38
N PHE A 37 -14.71 -8.94 3.37
CA PHE A 37 -15.09 -7.69 2.72
C PHE A 37 -15.69 -6.69 3.71
N GLU A 38 -16.62 -7.13 4.56
CA GLU A 38 -17.25 -6.27 5.58
C GLU A 38 -16.21 -5.66 6.52
N LYS A 39 -15.28 -6.49 7.02
CA LYS A 39 -14.20 -6.03 7.91
C LYS A 39 -13.30 -4.99 7.23
N LEU A 40 -12.86 -5.25 6.00
CA LEU A 40 -11.98 -4.35 5.27
C LEU A 40 -12.71 -3.05 4.87
N SER A 41 -13.98 -3.14 4.50
CA SER A 41 -14.82 -1.97 4.18
C SER A 41 -15.04 -1.08 5.41
N ALA A 42 -15.32 -1.66 6.57
CA ALA A 42 -15.44 -0.92 7.82
C ALA A 42 -14.14 -0.18 8.18
N LEU A 43 -12.98 -0.85 8.03
CA LEU A 43 -11.67 -0.21 8.26
C LEU A 43 -11.42 0.95 7.30
N ALA A 44 -11.73 0.80 6.01
CA ALA A 44 -11.58 1.87 5.03
C ALA A 44 -12.46 3.09 5.39
N GLN A 45 -13.71 2.85 5.79
CA GLN A 45 -14.64 3.89 6.22
C GLN A 45 -14.18 4.61 7.50
N GLN A 46 -13.72 3.85 8.52
CA GLN A 46 -13.18 4.42 9.77
C GLN A 46 -11.98 5.33 9.52
N ASN A 47 -11.17 5.03 8.50
CA ASN A 47 -10.00 5.82 8.11
C ASN A 47 -10.33 6.87 7.03
N ASN A 48 -11.60 7.07 6.69
CA ASN A 48 -12.07 8.03 5.69
C ASN A 48 -11.36 7.91 4.32
N ILE A 49 -11.13 6.68 3.86
CA ILE A 49 -10.54 6.39 2.55
C ILE A 49 -11.45 5.49 1.72
N SER A 50 -11.32 5.57 0.39
CA SER A 50 -12.04 4.66 -0.50
C SER A 50 -11.52 3.23 -0.36
N PHE A 51 -12.41 2.25 -0.54
CA PHE A 51 -12.04 0.84 -0.51
C PHE A 51 -10.94 0.51 -1.55
N ASN A 52 -10.99 1.13 -2.73
CA ASN A 52 -9.94 0.99 -3.73
C ASN A 52 -8.57 1.47 -3.22
N LEU A 53 -8.52 2.65 -2.58
CA LEU A 53 -7.29 3.17 -2.00
C LEU A 53 -6.78 2.25 -0.89
N PHE A 54 -7.66 1.75 -0.03
CA PHE A 54 -7.33 0.78 1.00
C PHE A 54 -6.67 -0.48 0.41
N VAL A 55 -7.27 -1.08 -0.62
CA VAL A 55 -6.72 -2.28 -1.30
C VAL A 55 -5.33 -2.00 -1.89
N LEU A 56 -5.13 -0.85 -2.55
CA LEU A 56 -3.82 -0.51 -3.11
C LEU A 56 -2.75 -0.35 -2.02
N GLN A 57 -3.12 0.22 -0.88
CA GLN A 57 -2.20 0.36 0.26
C GLN A 57 -1.84 -0.99 0.87
N CYS A 58 -2.81 -1.91 0.99
CA CYS A 58 -2.52 -3.29 1.40
C CYS A 58 -1.54 -3.97 0.44
N CYS A 59 -1.72 -3.81 -0.87
CA CYS A 59 -0.81 -4.36 -1.87
C CYS A 59 0.60 -3.76 -1.76
N ARG A 60 0.71 -2.43 -1.62
CA ARG A 60 2.00 -1.75 -1.43
C ARG A 60 2.72 -2.28 -0.20
N PHE A 61 2.03 -2.29 0.94
CA PHE A 61 2.58 -2.78 2.20
C PHE A 61 3.06 -4.23 2.07
N ALA A 62 2.25 -5.12 1.48
CA ALA A 62 2.62 -6.50 1.26
C ALA A 62 3.89 -6.59 0.40
N LEU A 63 3.96 -5.89 -0.73
CA LEU A 63 5.13 -5.91 -1.61
C LEU A 63 6.41 -5.40 -0.92
N GLU A 64 6.33 -4.32 -0.15
CA GLU A 64 7.47 -3.76 0.60
C GLU A 64 8.00 -4.73 1.67
N HIS A 65 7.11 -5.49 2.32
CA HIS A 65 7.46 -6.42 3.39
C HIS A 65 7.64 -7.87 2.93
N MET A 66 7.41 -8.16 1.65
CA MET A 66 7.67 -9.47 1.04
C MET A 66 9.13 -9.62 0.57
N MET A 67 9.91 -8.53 0.48
CA MET A 67 11.28 -8.54 -0.06
C MET A 67 12.37 -9.11 0.88
N ASP A 68 12.01 -9.65 2.05
CA ASP A 68 12.96 -10.23 3.02
C ASP A 68 12.93 -11.77 3.08
N GLN A 69 12.34 -12.46 2.10
CA GLN A 69 12.30 -13.93 2.08
C GLN A 69 13.08 -14.59 0.93
N ASP A 70 13.66 -13.81 0.01
CA ASP A 70 14.36 -14.33 -1.19
C ASP A 70 15.87 -13.96 -1.25
N LYS A 71 16.49 -13.53 -0.13
CA LYS A 71 17.94 -13.25 -0.06
C LYS A 71 18.81 -14.34 0.59
N GLU A 72 18.28 -15.54 0.81
CA GLU A 72 19.10 -16.72 1.17
C GLU A 72 18.69 -17.94 0.36
N LYS A 73 19.14 -18.01 -0.90
CA LYS A 73 19.54 -19.25 -1.57
C LYS A 73 20.67 -19.00 -2.54
#